data_AF-A0A2P0QM04-F1
#
_entry.id   AF-A0A2P0QM04-F1
#
_cell.length_a   1.000
_cell.length_b   1.000
_cell.length_c   1.000
_cell.angle_alpha   90.00
_cell.angle_beta   90.00
_cell.angle_gamma   90.00
#
_symmetry.space_group_name_H-M   'P 1'
#
loop_
_entity.id
_entity.type
_entity.pdbx_description
1 polymer ?
#
loop_
_entity_poly.entity_id
_entity_poly.type
_entity_poly.pdbx_seq_one_letter_code
_entity_poly.pdbx_strand_id
1 'polypeptide(L)'
;GGLTAVAFLLGAIAIQHPFNACLGPGWKQDRMLMLTAECGFLSMIVAAVMSFAMVNAISALISLIVALICWGYTYYQYILLSKRDAFAWLDTKPIPEMEGH
;
A
#
# COMPACT_ATOMS: atom_id res chain seq x y z
N GLY A 1 -14.87 -7.28 20.19
CA GLY A 1 -14.50 -5.87 20.39
C GLY A 1 -13.15 -5.55 19.77
N GLY A 2 -12.05 -5.96 20.41
CA GLY A 2 -10.68 -5.57 19.99
C GLY A 2 -10.30 -5.94 18.55
N LEU A 3 -10.54 -7.18 18.11
CA LEU A 3 -10.21 -7.62 16.74
C LEU A 3 -10.94 -6.81 15.66
N THR A 4 -12.22 -6.49 15.89
CA THR A 4 -13.02 -5.67 14.97
C THR A 4 -12.50 -4.23 14.92
N ALA A 5 -12.10 -3.67 16.06
CA ALA A 5 -11.50 -2.33 16.12
C ALA A 5 -10.17 -2.28 15.36
N VAL A 6 -9.31 -3.29 15.52
CA VAL A 6 -8.04 -3.39 14.79
C VAL A 6 -8.28 -3.52 13.29
N ALA A 7 -9.20 -4.39 12.86
CA ALA A 7 -9.55 -4.54 11.45
C ALA A 7 -10.08 -3.24 10.83
N PHE A 8 -10.91 -2.49 11.57
CA PHE A 8 -11.46 -1.21 11.12
C PHE A 8 -10.39 -0.13 10.98
N LEU A 9 -9.52 0.01 11.99
CA LEU A 9 -8.44 1.00 11.98
C LEU A 9 -7.40 0.71 10.89
N LEU A 10 -6.99 -0.56 10.75
CA LEU A 10 -6.08 -0.97 9.69
C LEU A 10 -6.68 -0.73 8.29
N GLY A 11 -7.96 -1.03 8.11
CA GLY A 11 -8.67 -0.74 6.86
C GLY A 11 -8.73 0.76 6.55
N ALA A 12 -8.98 1.60 7.55
CA ALA A 12 -9.01 3.05 7.39
C ALA A 12 -7.62 3.61 6.99
N ILE A 13 -6.55 3.13 7.63
CA ILE A 13 -5.16 3.54 7.35
C ILE A 13 -4.72 3.04 5.96
N ALA A 14 -5.07 1.81 5.60
CA ALA A 14 -4.72 1.22 4.31
C ALA A 14 -5.30 2.00 3.12
N ILE A 15 -6.38 2.76 3.33
CA ILE A 15 -6.96 3.66 2.34
C ILE A 15 -6.33 5.06 2.44
N GLN A 16 -6.24 5.66 3.62
CA GLN A 16 -5.78 7.06 3.75
C GLN A 16 -4.31 7.26 3.40
N HIS A 17 -3.44 6.31 3.77
CA HIS A 17 -2.00 6.39 3.51
C HIS A 17 -1.66 6.50 2.00
N PRO A 18 -2.17 5.63 1.11
CA PRO A 18 -1.89 5.74 -0.33
C PRO A 18 -2.47 7.00 -0.97
N PHE A 19 -3.60 7.52 -0.49
CA PHE A 19 -4.08 8.83 -0.91
C PHE A 19 -3.06 9.92 -0.57
N ASN A 20 -2.65 10.02 0.69
CA ASN A 20 -1.69 11.04 1.10
C ASN A 20 -0.31 10.91 0.41
N ALA A 21 0.18 9.69 0.22
CA ALA A 21 1.49 9.44 -0.38
C ALA A 21 1.54 9.62 -1.90
N CYS A 22 0.40 9.50 -2.59
CA CYS A 22 0.33 9.64 -4.05
C CYS A 22 -0.20 11.00 -4.51
N LEU A 23 -0.74 11.84 -3.61
CA LEU A 23 -1.21 13.19 -3.92
C LEU A 23 -0.03 14.10 -4.27
N GLY A 24 0.04 14.52 -5.53
CA GLY A 24 1.07 15.43 -6.02
C GLY A 24 0.95 15.65 -7.54
N PRO A 25 1.77 16.55 -8.12
CA PRO A 25 1.68 16.93 -9.53
C PRO A 25 1.99 15.78 -10.52
N GLY A 26 2.53 14.66 -10.03
CA GLY A 26 2.76 13.43 -10.80
C GLY A 26 1.80 12.28 -10.42
N TRP A 27 0.56 12.59 -10.05
CA TRP A 27 -0.44 11.59 -9.65
C TRP A 27 -0.78 10.64 -10.80
N LYS A 28 -0.65 9.33 -10.53
CA LYS A 28 -1.06 8.25 -11.42
C LYS A 28 -1.87 7.25 -10.62
N GLN A 29 -3.08 6.96 -11.07
CA GLN A 29 -4.01 6.07 -10.40
C GLN A 29 -3.43 4.66 -10.19
N ASP A 30 -2.64 4.16 -11.14
CA ASP A 30 -2.00 2.84 -11.05
C ASP A 30 -1.08 2.71 -9.83
N ARG A 31 -0.26 3.74 -9.57
CA ARG A 31 0.68 3.76 -8.44
C ARG A 31 -0.06 3.82 -7.10
N MET A 32 -1.13 4.60 -7.06
CA MET A 32 -2.03 4.65 -5.90
C MET A 32 -2.66 3.29 -5.64
N LEU A 33 -3.24 2.65 -6.66
CA LEU A 33 -3.91 1.35 -6.50
C LEU A 33 -2.93 0.26 -6.03
N MET A 34 -1.70 0.26 -6.55
CA MET A 34 -0.67 -0.69 -6.10
C MET A 34 -0.22 -0.42 -4.66
N LEU A 35 -0.12 0.85 -4.23
CA LEU A 35 0.19 1.20 -2.85
C LEU A 35 -0.96 0.86 -1.88
N THR A 36 -2.21 1.07 -2.31
CA THR A 36 -3.40 0.64 -1.54
C THR A 36 -3.42 -0.88 -1.37
N ALA A 37 -3.10 -1.63 -2.44
CA ALA A 37 -3.00 -3.07 -2.37
C ALA A 37 -1.88 -3.52 -1.41
N GLU A 38 -0.71 -2.89 -1.47
CA GLU A 38 0.41 -3.14 -0.56
C GLU A 38 0.02 -2.93 0.91
N CYS A 39 -0.55 -1.76 1.25
CA CYS A 39 -1.00 -1.47 2.62
C CYS A 39 -2.14 -2.41 3.08
N GLY A 40 -3.01 -2.85 2.15
CA GLY A 40 -4.06 -3.84 2.41
C GLY A 40 -3.49 -5.22 2.74
N PHE A 41 -2.50 -5.69 1.99
CA PHE A 41 -1.83 -6.96 2.28
C PHE A 41 -0.99 -6.89 3.55
N LEU A 42 -0.40 -5.73 3.87
CA LEU A 42 0.29 -5.51 5.14
C LEU A 42 -0.68 -5.61 6.34
N SER A 43 -1.89 -5.09 6.19
CA SER A 43 -2.97 -5.25 7.18
C SER A 43 -3.44 -6.71 7.30
N MET A 44 -3.46 -7.45 6.19
CA MET A 44 -3.76 -8.88 6.17
C MET A 44 -2.71 -9.73 6.90
N ILE A 45 -1.44 -9.36 6.89
CA ILE A 45 -0.39 -10.05 7.67
C ILE A 45 -0.73 -9.97 9.17
N VAL A 46 -1.10 -8.79 9.67
CA VAL A 46 -1.48 -8.60 11.08
C VAL A 46 -2.73 -9.43 11.42
N ALA A 47 -3.73 -9.44 10.54
CA ALA A 47 -4.91 -10.28 10.71
C ALA A 47 -4.59 -11.79 10.72
N ALA A 48 -3.69 -12.24 9.85
CA ALA A 48 -3.25 -13.63 9.78
C ALA A 48 -2.52 -14.05 11.06
N VAL A 49 -1.66 -13.20 11.62
CA VAL A 49 -0.98 -13.46 12.91
C VAL A 49 -1.99 -13.59 14.05
N MET A 50 -2.98 -12.70 14.13
CA MET A 50 -4.04 -12.80 15.13
C MET A 50 -4.89 -14.06 14.96
N SER A 51 -5.07 -14.56 13.72
CA SER A 51 -5.88 -15.74 13.43
C SER A 51 -5.33 -17.05 14.03
N PHE A 52 -4.03 -17.12 14.37
CA PHE A 52 -3.44 -18.28 15.06
C PHE A 52 -4.07 -18.57 16.42
N ALA A 53 -4.63 -17.55 17.08
CA ALA A 53 -5.33 -17.72 18.36
C ALA A 53 -6.79 -18.20 18.20
N MET A 54 -7.34 -18.22 16.97
CA MET A 54 -8.75 -18.49 16.72
C MET A 54 -9.01 -19.67 15.78
N VAL A 55 -8.06 -20.02 14.90
CA VAL A 55 -8.21 -21.04 13.85
C VAL A 55 -7.09 -22.06 13.97
N ASN A 56 -7.27 -23.24 13.38
CA ASN A 56 -6.23 -24.25 13.25
C ASN A 56 -4.93 -23.64 12.66
N ALA A 57 -3.80 -23.96 13.28
CA ALA A 57 -2.48 -23.44 12.93
C ALA A 57 -2.13 -23.62 11.44
N ILE A 58 -2.57 -24.71 10.79
CA ILE A 58 -2.31 -24.94 9.36
C ILE A 58 -3.04 -23.90 8.50
N SER A 59 -4.31 -23.62 8.82
CA SER A 59 -5.11 -22.62 8.08
C SER A 59 -4.57 -21.21 8.28
N ALA A 60 -4.18 -20.87 9.52
CA ALA A 60 -3.56 -19.59 9.83
C ALA A 60 -2.22 -19.41 9.08
N LEU A 61 -1.40 -20.47 9.03
CA LEU A 61 -0.14 -20.47 8.29
C LEU A 61 -0.32 -20.25 6.78
N ILE A 62 -1.30 -20.91 6.17
CA ILE A 62 -1.62 -20.70 4.75
C ILE A 62 -2.00 -19.24 4.49
N SER A 63 -2.85 -18.66 5.34
CA SER A 63 -3.26 -17.26 5.19
C SER A 63 -2.08 -16.28 5.32
N LEU A 64 -1.13 -16.57 6.21
CA LEU A 64 0.08 -15.77 6.39
C LEU A 64 1.00 -15.85 5.18
N ILE A 65 1.21 -17.05 4.62
CA ILE A 65 2.05 -17.24 3.42
C ILE A 65 1.46 -16.49 2.22
N VAL A 66 0.15 -16.60 1.99
CA VAL A 66 -0.52 -15.89 0.89
C VAL A 66 -0.39 -14.38 1.07
N ALA A 67 -0.61 -13.85 2.29
CA ALA A 67 -0.48 -12.44 2.57
C ALA A 67 0.95 -11.92 2.30
N LEU A 68 1.98 -12.67 2.71
CA LEU A 68 3.39 -12.32 2.46
C LEU A 68 3.75 -12.30 0.97
N ILE A 69 3.30 -13.30 0.20
CA ILE A 69 3.58 -13.38 -1.25
C ILE A 69 2.90 -12.22 -1.98
N CYS A 70 1.62 -11.98 -1.70
CA CYS A 70 0.86 -10.90 -2.32
C CYS A 70 1.41 -9.52 -1.93
N TRP A 71 1.83 -9.33 -0.68
CA TRP A 71 2.51 -8.12 -0.24
C TRP A 71 3.83 -7.89 -0.99
N GLY A 72 4.69 -8.91 -1.07
CA GLY A 72 5.97 -8.81 -1.78
C GLY A 72 5.81 -8.46 -3.26
N TYR A 73 4.83 -9.06 -3.93
CA TYR A 73 4.51 -8.75 -5.33
C TYR A 73 4.03 -7.32 -5.51
N THR A 74 3.06 -6.88 -4.70
CA THR A 74 2.49 -5.53 -4.81
C THR A 74 3.50 -4.44 -4.46
N TYR A 75 4.35 -4.68 -3.45
CA TYR A 75 5.47 -3.80 -3.12
C TYR A 75 6.45 -3.65 -4.29
N TYR A 76 6.84 -4.76 -4.91
CA TYR A 76 7.75 -4.72 -6.07
C TYR A 76 7.15 -3.94 -7.24
N GLN A 77 5.87 -4.17 -7.56
CA GLN A 77 5.17 -3.42 -8.61
C GLN A 77 5.09 -1.93 -8.30
N TYR A 78 4.80 -1.57 -7.04
CA TYR A 78 4.80 -0.17 -6.60
C TYR A 78 6.16 0.51 -6.81
N ILE A 79 7.26 -0.15 -6.47
CA ILE A 79 8.62 0.38 -6.68
C ILE A 79 8.93 0.55 -8.18
N LEU A 80 8.52 -0.39 -9.03
CA LEU A 80 8.71 -0.26 -10.48
C LEU A 80 7.95 0.93 -11.06
N LEU A 81 6.68 1.09 -10.69
CA LEU A 81 5.87 2.25 -11.12
C LEU A 81 6.45 3.56 -10.59
N SER A 82 6.94 3.56 -9.35
CA SER A 82 7.60 4.73 -8.76
C SER A 82 8.87 5.12 -9.51
N LYS A 83 9.68 4.13 -9.95
CA LYS A 83 10.88 4.37 -10.77
C LYS A 83 10.53 4.89 -12.17
N ARG A 84 9.49 4.33 -12.81
CA ARG A 84 8.98 4.82 -14.11
C ARG A 84 8.62 6.30 -14.01
N ASP A 85 7.87 6.65 -12.98
CA ASP A 85 7.39 8.01 -12.81
C ASP A 85 8.54 8.96 -12.44
N ALA A 86 9.49 8.54 -11.61
CA ALA A 86 10.69 9.34 -11.29
C ALA A 86 11.59 9.63 -12.51
N PHE A 87 11.70 8.68 -13.45
CA PHE A 87 12.45 8.89 -14.70
C PHE A 87 11.81 9.98 -15.57
N ALA A 88 10.48 10.08 -15.58
CA ALA A 88 9.79 11.15 -16.32
C ALA A 88 10.06 12.55 -15.72
N TRP A 89 10.41 12.63 -14.42
CA TRP A 89 10.71 13.90 -13.75
C TRP A 89 12.16 14.38 -13.92
N LEU A 90 13.09 13.52 -14.38
CA LEU A 90 14.48 13.91 -14.65
C LEU A 90 14.61 14.90 -15.82
N ASP A 91 13.68 14.85 -16.78
CA ASP A 91 13.66 15.72 -17.96
C ASP A 91 12.67 16.90 -17.86
N THR A 92 11.76 16.89 -16.88
CA THR A 92 10.83 18.00 -16.67
C THR A 92 11.46 19.00 -15.70
N LYS A 93 11.80 20.20 -16.19
CA LYS A 93 12.28 21.31 -15.36
C LYS A 93 11.42 21.45 -14.09
N PRO A 94 12.03 21.61 -12.91
CA PRO A 94 11.29 21.71 -11.66
C PRO A 94 10.56 23.05 -11.64
N ILE A 95 9.22 22.98 -11.65
CA ILE A 95 8.26 24.05 -11.34
C ILE A 95 8.38 25.25 -12.30
N PRO A 96 7.37 25.59 -13.14
CA PRO A 96 7.34 26.94 -13.68
C PRO A 96 7.25 27.88 -12.49
N GLU A 97 8.31 28.69 -12.29
CA GLU A 97 8.29 29.76 -11.28
C GLU A 97 7.01 30.55 -11.49
N MET A 98 6.26 30.80 -10.42
CA MET A 98 5.02 31.56 -10.50
C MET A 98 5.31 32.87 -11.24
N GLU A 99 4.78 33.01 -12.46
CA GLU A 99 4.81 34.28 -13.17
C GLU A 99 4.13 35.29 -12.26
N GLY A 100 4.91 36.28 -11.84
CA GLY A 100 4.46 37.33 -10.95
C GLY A 100 3.29 38.08 -11.58
N HIS A 101 2.22 38.18 -10.81
CA HIS A 101 1.22 39.24 -10.91
C HIS A 101 0.93 39.76 -9.50
#